data_AF-A0A2D3WE01-F1
#
_entry.id   AF-A0A2D3WE01-F1
#
_cell.length_a   1.000
_cell.length_b   1.000
_cell.length_c   1.000
_cell.angle_alpha   90.00
_cell.angle_beta   90.00
_cell.angle_gamma   90.00
#
_symmetry.space_group_name_H-M   'P 1'
#
loop_
_entity.id
_entity.type
_entity.pdbx_description
1 polymer ?
#
loop_
_entity_poly.entity_id
_entity_poly.type
_entity_poly.pdbx_seq_one_letter_code
_entity_poly.pdbx_strand_id
1 'polypeptide(L)' 'MYIFDSAQKKKVLFESIRQGEAKLYVCGPTVYDDAHLGHARSAVAFDLLRRVLIASGYRVCFVKNFTDID' A
#
# COMPACT_ATOMS: atom_id res chain seq x y z
N MET A 1 -13.75 0.95 -7.31
CA MET A 1 -13.63 0.36 -5.95
C MET A 1 -13.68 1.47 -4.91
N TYR A 2 -14.13 1.21 -3.68
CA TYR A 2 -14.12 2.22 -2.61
C TYR A 2 -13.00 1.92 -1.60
N ILE A 3 -12.19 2.91 -1.26
CA ILE A 3 -11.09 2.81 -0.29
C ILE A 3 -11.38 3.76 0.87
N PHE A 4 -11.05 3.36 2.10
CA PHE A 4 -11.14 4.26 3.25
C PHE A 4 -9.97 5.26 3.21
N ASP A 5 -10.30 6.55 3.13
CA ASP A 5 -9.35 7.64 3.17
C ASP A 5 -9.23 8.15 4.61
N SER A 6 -8.05 8.02 5.21
CA SER A 6 -7.78 8.43 6.59
C SER A 6 -7.87 9.95 6.81
N ALA A 7 -7.56 10.77 5.81
CA ALA A 7 -7.65 12.23 5.91
C ALA A 7 -9.11 12.70 5.88
N GLN A 8 -9.94 12.07 5.04
CA GLN A 8 -11.37 12.38 4.94
C GLN A 8 -12.25 11.57 5.92
N LYS A 9 -11.69 10.55 6.57
CA LYS A 9 -12.36 9.62 7.50
C LYS A 9 -13.61 8.96 6.92
N LYS A 10 -13.62 8.67 5.61
CA LYS A 10 -14.75 8.04 4.91
C LYS A 10 -14.26 7.14 3.78
N LYS A 11 -15.14 6.24 3.33
CA LYS A 11 -14.90 5.49 2.09
C LYS A 11 -15.12 6.43 0.90
N VAL A 12 -14.14 6.53 0.03
CA VAL A 12 -14.18 7.33 -1.20
C VAL A 12 -13.99 6.43 -2.41
N LEU A 13 -14.54 6.84 -3.55
CA LEU A 13 -14.30 6.15 -4.81
C LEU A 13 -12.81 6.31 -5.15
N PHE A 14 -12.11 5.20 -5.38
CA PHE A 14 -10.74 5.25 -5.87
C PHE A 14 -10.74 5.59 -7.35
N GLU A 15 -10.15 6.74 -7.68
CA GLU A 15 -9.89 7.20 -9.04
C GLU A 15 -8.39 7.39 -9.21
N SER A 16 -7.81 6.70 -10.19
CA SER A 16 -6.39 6.79 -10.48
C SER A 16 -6.02 8.16 -11.05
N ILE A 17 -4.93 8.76 -10.58
CA ILE A 17 -4.39 10.03 -11.12
C ILE A 17 -4.10 9.92 -12.62
N ARG A 18 -3.56 8.78 -13.06
CA ARG A 18 -3.40 8.44 -14.48
C ARG A 18 -4.28 7.24 -14.78
N GLN A 19 -5.10 7.36 -15.82
CA GLN A 19 -6.06 6.31 -16.17
C GLN A 19 -5.40 4.94 -16.31
N GLY A 20 -5.93 3.95 -15.61
CA GLY A 20 -5.43 2.57 -15.63
C GLY A 20 -4.12 2.34 -14.87
N GLU A 21 -3.58 3.34 -14.17
CA GLU A 21 -2.34 3.21 -13.37
C GLU A 21 -2.58 3.54 -11.90
N ALA A 22 -2.28 2.59 -11.02
CA ALA A 22 -2.30 2.80 -9.58
C ALA A 22 -0.87 2.88 -9.04
N LYS A 23 -0.53 3.99 -8.37
CA LYS A 23 0.77 4.18 -7.70
C LYS A 23 0.58 4.08 -6.19
N LEU A 24 1.34 3.19 -5.55
CA LEU A 24 1.24 2.90 -4.13
C LEU A 24 2.62 3.03 -3.50
N TYR A 25 2.72 3.86 -2.47
CA TYR A 25 3.86 3.91 -1.57
C TYR A 25 3.42 3.39 -0.20
N VAL A 26 4.20 2.49 0.37
CA VAL A 26 3.98 1.95 1.72
C VAL A 26 5.26 2.09 2.52
N CYS A 27 5.19 2.66 3.72
CA CYS A 27 6.36 2.73 4.60
C CYS A 27 6.86 1.32 4.93
N GLY A 28 8.16 1.12 4.82
CA GLY A 28 8.84 -0.10 5.24
C GLY A 28 9.35 -0.05 6.68
N PRO A 29 10.04 -1.11 7.10
CA PRO A 29 10.59 -1.21 8.45
C PRO A 29 11.86 -0.38 8.61
N THR A 30 12.15 0.02 9.84
CA THR A 30 13.53 0.34 10.27
C THR A 30 14.25 -0.96 10.58
N VAL A 31 15.40 -1.20 9.95
CA VAL A 31 16.03 -2.54 9.87
C VAL A 31 17.05 -2.81 10.98
N TYR A 32 16.84 -2.29 12.20
CA TYR A 32 17.75 -2.49 13.33
C TYR A 32 17.45 -3.75 14.17
N ASP A 33 16.28 -4.39 13.99
CA ASP A 33 15.83 -5.57 14.73
C ASP A 33 14.96 -6.49 13.86
N ASP A 34 14.67 -7.69 14.36
CA ASP A 34 13.86 -8.69 13.68
C ASP A 34 12.40 -8.26 13.48
N ALA A 35 11.83 -8.64 12.34
CA ALA A 35 10.46 -8.31 12.03
C ALA A 35 9.46 -9.12 12.89
N HIS A 36 8.69 -8.45 13.74
CA HIS A 36 7.58 -9.06 14.49
C HIS A 36 6.25 -9.17 13.70
N LEU A 37 5.26 -9.84 14.28
CA LEU A 37 3.95 -10.13 13.65
C LEU A 37 3.20 -8.88 13.16
N GLY A 38 3.31 -7.75 13.86
CA GLY A 38 2.78 -6.46 13.41
C GLY A 38 3.29 -6.03 12.02
N HIS A 39 4.58 -6.22 11.73
CA HIS A 39 5.16 -5.96 10.41
C HIS A 39 4.56 -6.88 9.34
N ALA A 40 4.42 -8.17 9.65
CA ALA A 40 3.83 -9.15 8.76
C ALA A 40 2.37 -8.80 8.41
N ARG A 41 1.57 -8.40 9.41
CA ARG A 41 0.18 -7.97 9.18
C ARG A 41 0.10 -6.80 8.19
N SER A 42 0.94 -5.77 8.37
CA SER A 42 0.99 -4.63 7.46
C SER A 42 1.41 -5.06 6.04
N ALA A 43 2.49 -5.83 5.93
CA ALA A 43 2.98 -6.33 4.65
C ALA A 43 1.93 -7.13 3.88
N VAL A 44 1.21 -8.04 4.55
CA VAL A 44 0.15 -8.85 3.95
C VAL A 44 -1.05 -8.00 3.54
N ALA A 45 -1.48 -7.05 4.38
CA ALA A 45 -2.62 -6.19 4.06
C ALA A 45 -2.37 -5.35 2.79
N PHE A 46 -1.17 -4.78 2.64
CA PHE A 46 -0.82 -4.00 1.45
C PHE A 46 -0.50 -4.86 0.22
N ASP A 47 0.04 -6.08 0.41
CA ASP A 47 0.16 -7.03 -0.70
C ASP A 47 -1.22 -7.44 -1.22
N LEU A 48 -2.19 -7.67 -0.34
CA LEU A 48 -3.57 -7.94 -0.73
C LEU A 48 -4.17 -6.77 -1.52
N LEU A 49 -3.99 -5.52 -1.06
CA LEU A 49 -4.45 -4.35 -1.80
C LEU A 49 -3.81 -4.27 -3.19
N ARG A 50 -2.49 -4.47 -3.30
CA ARG A 50 -1.77 -4.51 -4.58
C ARG A 50 -2.37 -5.58 -5.51
N ARG A 51 -2.61 -6.79 -5.01
CA ARG A 51 -3.21 -7.88 -5.80
C ARG A 51 -4.62 -7.55 -6.27
N VAL A 52 -5.44 -6.95 -5.41
CA VAL A 52 -6.81 -6.52 -5.77
C VAL A 52 -6.77 -5.45 -6.86
N LEU A 53 -5.85 -4.49 -6.81
CA LEU A 53 -5.68 -3.48 -7.85
C LEU A 53 -5.23 -4.09 -9.19
N ILE A 54 -4.28 -5.03 -9.16
CA ILE A 54 -3.86 -5.77 -10.37
C ILE A 54 -5.05 -6.55 -10.95
N ALA A 55 -5.78 -7.29 -10.12
CA ALA A 55 -6.96 -8.06 -10.54
C ALA A 55 -8.09 -7.17 -11.05
N SER A 56 -8.14 -5.90 -10.60
CA SER A 56 -9.09 -4.89 -11.09
C SER A 56 -8.65 -4.21 -12.40
N GLY A 57 -7.56 -4.68 -13.03
CA GLY A 57 -7.10 -4.19 -14.33
C GLY A 57 -6.13 -3.01 -14.29
N TYR A 58 -5.65 -2.61 -13.10
CA TYR A 58 -4.68 -1.52 -13.01
C TYR A 58 -3.26 -2.02 -13.28
N ARG A 59 -2.48 -1.22 -14.00
CA ARG A 59 -1.03 -1.29 -13.97
C ARG A 59 -0.56 -0.71 -12.63
N VAL A 60 -0.02 -1.55 -11.75
CA VAL A 60 0.37 -1.13 -10.40
C VAL A 60 1.87 -0.84 -10.32
N CYS A 61 2.21 0.39 -9.92
CA CYS A 61 3.55 0.73 -9.44
C CYS A 61 3.54 0.71 -7.92
N PHE A 62 4.23 -0.26 -7.32
CA PHE A 62 4.28 -0.44 -5.87
C PHE A 62 5.71 -0.18 -5.37
N VAL A 63 5.85 0.75 -4.43
CA VAL A 63 7.12 1.14 -3.84
C VAL A 63 7.04 0.97 -2.32
N LYS A 64 8.10 0.39 -1.74
CA LYS A 64 8.28 0.25 -0.30
C LYS A 64 9.74 0.57 0.01
N ASN A 65 9.97 1.44 1.00
CA ASN A 65 11.33 1.78 1.42
C ASN A 65 11.87 0.78 2.46
N PHE A 66 13.12 0.96 2.82
CA PHE A 66 13.70 0.45 4.05
C PHE A 66 14.34 1.64 4.76
N THR A 67 14.13 1.77 6.07
CA THR A 67 14.78 2.82 6.85
C THR A 67 16.07 2.22 7.42
N ASP A 68 17.19 2.53 6.78
CA ASP A 68 18.54 2.06 7.11
C ASP A 68 19.32 3.05 8.00
N ILE A 69 18.77 4.25 8.20
CA ILE A 69 19.26 5.29 9.09
C ILE A 69 18.06 5.88 9.84
N ASP A 70 18.13 5.91 11.17
CA ASP A 70 17.15 6.52 12.10
C ASP A 70 17.92 7.23 13.23
#